data_AF-A0A8B7NIC2-F1
#
_entry.id   AF-A0A8B7NIC2-F1
#
_cell.length_a   1.000
_cell.length_b   1.000
_cell.length_c   1.000
_cell.angle_alpha   90.00
_cell.angle_beta   90.00
_cell.angle_gamma   90.00
#
_symmetry.space_group_name_H-M   'P 1'
#
loop_
_entity.id
_entity.type
_entity.pdbx_description
1 polymer ?
#
loop_
_entity_poly.entity_id
_entity_poly.type
_entity_poly.pdbx_seq_one_letter_code
_entity_poly.pdbx_strand_id
1 'polypeptide(L)'
;MRALTFILVLATAGFSAARTAGEPKLRPADDDGDHRNLGAHPTPRQRVMEDGSLRALEDSAFWNARCQAELADQLAKTPIVSQAKNVIVFLGDGTGIATFTAARLLKGQRSGKYELEQSAWERFPFSSIIKTYNTNLFRIHNDSPS
;
A
#
# COMPACT_ATOMS: atom_id res chain seq x y z
N MET A 1 -36.30 -1.45 -19.28
CA MET A 1 -35.78 -0.21 -18.66
C MET A 1 -36.43 -0.06 -17.29
N ARG A 2 -35.70 -0.33 -16.22
CA ARG A 2 -36.20 -0.22 -14.84
C ARG A 2 -35.21 0.64 -14.05
N ALA A 3 -35.64 1.86 -13.74
CA ALA A 3 -34.91 2.82 -12.95
C ALA A 3 -34.77 2.30 -11.52
N LEU A 4 -33.52 2.17 -11.04
CA LEU A 4 -33.22 1.79 -9.67
C LEU A 4 -32.81 3.05 -8.90
N THR A 5 -33.71 3.48 -8.03
CA THR A 5 -33.61 4.68 -7.19
C THR A 5 -32.55 4.47 -6.09
N PHE A 6 -31.52 5.33 -6.08
CA PHE A 6 -30.54 5.44 -5.00
C PHE A 6 -31.14 6.26 -3.84
N ILE A 7 -31.15 5.71 -2.62
CA ILE A 7 -31.41 6.47 -1.38
C ILE A 7 -30.13 6.49 -0.57
N LEU A 8 -29.54 7.69 -0.47
CA LEU A 8 -28.38 8.03 0.36
C LEU A 8 -28.89 8.45 1.74
N VAL A 9 -28.54 7.71 2.79
CA VAL A 9 -28.77 8.13 4.19
C VAL A 9 -27.46 8.66 4.76
N LEU A 10 -27.39 9.97 4.95
CA LEU A 10 -26.32 10.63 5.71
C LEU A 10 -26.63 10.51 7.21
N ALA A 11 -25.81 9.78 7.97
CA ALA A 11 -25.84 9.81 9.42
C ALA A 11 -24.78 10.80 9.93
N THR A 12 -25.23 11.94 10.44
CA THR A 12 -24.41 12.89 11.20
C THR A 12 -24.37 12.46 12.66
N ALA A 13 -23.23 11.96 13.12
CA ALA A 13 -22.96 11.79 14.54
C ALA A 13 -21.90 12.81 14.95
N GLY A 14 -22.35 13.89 15.61
CA GLY A 14 -21.47 14.76 16.36
C GLY A 14 -20.92 14.01 17.58
N PHE A 15 -19.62 14.15 17.83
CA PHE A 15 -19.04 13.75 19.11
C PHE A 15 -18.18 14.88 19.65
N SER A 16 -18.52 15.25 20.89
CA SER A 16 -18.10 16.41 21.64
C SER A 16 -16.69 16.25 22.22
N ALA A 17 -15.95 17.36 22.29
CA ALA A 17 -14.66 17.46 22.95
C ALA A 17 -14.84 17.44 24.48
N ALA A 18 -14.17 16.50 25.16
CA ALA A 18 -13.96 16.57 26.59
C ALA A 18 -12.48 16.30 26.92
N ARG A 19 -11.83 17.33 27.46
CA ARG A 19 -10.47 17.33 27.99
C ARG A 19 -10.53 16.82 29.43
N THR A 20 -9.72 15.83 29.80
CA THR A 20 -9.24 15.64 31.17
C THR A 20 -7.85 15.02 31.10
N ALA A 21 -6.89 15.78 31.63
CA ALA A 21 -5.50 15.37 31.74
C ALA A 21 -5.39 14.27 32.81
N GLY A 22 -4.93 13.10 32.39
CA GLY A 22 -4.51 11.99 33.23
C GLY A 22 -3.42 11.23 32.49
N GLU A 23 -2.31 10.97 33.16
CA GLU A 23 -1.10 10.36 32.59
C GLU A 23 -1.41 9.03 31.88
N PRO A 24 -0.84 8.74 30.70
CA PRO A 24 -1.10 7.48 30.02
C PRO A 24 -0.38 6.35 30.74
N LYS A 25 -1.13 5.60 31.55
CA LYS A 25 -0.70 4.34 32.15
C LYS A 25 -0.53 3.30 31.04
N LEU A 26 0.70 3.05 30.62
CA LEU A 26 1.04 1.90 29.78
C LEU A 26 0.62 0.63 30.56
N ARG A 27 -0.25 -0.19 29.97
CA ARG A 27 -0.47 -1.54 30.49
C ARG A 27 0.81 -2.35 30.22
N PRO A 28 1.36 -3.07 31.23
CA PRO A 28 2.44 -4.00 30.99
C PRO A 28 2.00 -5.00 29.90
N ALA A 29 2.91 -5.34 29.01
CA ALA A 29 2.66 -6.35 28.00
C ALA A 29 2.33 -7.67 28.71
N ASP A 30 1.14 -8.19 28.44
CA ASP A 30 0.84 -9.58 28.75
C ASP A 30 1.78 -10.41 27.84
N ASP A 31 2.71 -11.11 28.49
CA ASP A 31 3.57 -12.13 27.91
C ASP A 31 2.77 -13.43 27.87
N ASP A 32 2.09 -13.68 26.76
CA ASP A 32 1.38 -14.93 26.52
C ASP A 32 1.67 -15.46 25.12
N GLY A 33 2.95 -15.77 24.86
CA GLY A 33 3.45 -17.04 24.31
C GLY A 33 2.71 -17.79 23.18
N ASP A 34 1.80 -17.17 22.45
CA ASP A 34 0.92 -17.76 21.46
C ASP A 34 1.37 -17.28 20.07
N HIS A 35 2.02 -18.18 19.34
CA HIS A 35 2.38 -18.04 17.93
C HIS A 35 1.36 -18.76 17.03
N ARG A 36 0.10 -18.87 17.48
CA ARG A 36 -0.94 -19.71 16.83
C ARG A 36 -2.17 -18.94 16.37
N ASN A 37 -2.16 -17.62 16.38
CA ASN A 37 -3.23 -16.84 15.75
C ASN A 37 -3.03 -16.68 14.23
N LEU A 38 -3.43 -17.71 13.48
CA LEU A 38 -3.77 -17.60 12.06
C LEU A 38 -5.10 -16.81 11.93
N GLY A 39 -5.08 -15.61 11.36
CA GLY A 39 -6.31 -15.08 10.74
C GLY A 39 -6.67 -13.60 10.91
N ALA A 40 -5.84 -12.74 11.50
CA ALA A 40 -6.07 -11.31 11.47
C ALA A 40 -4.84 -10.60 10.90
N HIS A 41 -5.04 -9.78 9.86
CA HIS A 41 -4.03 -8.78 9.51
C HIS A 41 -3.70 -8.02 10.79
N PRO A 42 -2.42 -7.97 11.22
CA PRO A 42 -2.06 -7.28 12.44
C PRO A 42 -2.38 -5.81 12.23
N THR A 43 -3.40 -5.30 12.92
CA THR A 43 -3.52 -3.85 13.09
C THR A 43 -2.26 -3.42 13.82
N PRO A 44 -1.45 -2.50 13.25
CA PRO A 44 -0.21 -2.10 13.88
C PRO A 44 -0.52 -1.60 15.30
N ARG A 45 0.23 -2.04 16.30
CA ARG A 45 0.14 -1.44 17.64
C ARG A 45 0.39 0.06 17.47
N GLN A 46 -0.46 0.94 18.01
CA GLN A 46 -0.28 2.38 17.78
C GLN A 46 0.45 3.02 18.96
N ARG A 47 1.49 3.80 18.67
CA ARG A 47 2.12 4.70 19.65
C ARG A 47 1.51 6.08 19.49
N VAL A 48 1.12 6.69 20.60
CA VAL A 48 0.82 8.13 20.67
C VAL A 48 2.14 8.88 20.60
N MET A 49 2.36 9.62 19.52
CA MET A 49 3.49 10.53 19.37
C MET A 49 3.30 11.79 20.23
N GLU A 50 4.37 12.55 20.47
CA GLU A 50 4.32 13.78 21.30
C GLU A 50 3.36 14.86 20.76
N ASP A 51 3.09 14.84 19.45
CA ASP A 51 2.11 15.69 18.76
C ASP A 51 0.66 15.19 18.88
N GLY A 52 0.42 14.09 19.62
CA GLY A 52 -0.87 13.45 19.77
C GLY A 52 -1.28 12.56 18.59
N SER A 53 -0.44 12.40 17.57
CA SER A 53 -0.73 11.53 16.43
C SER A 53 -0.56 10.06 16.81
N LEU A 54 -1.50 9.21 16.36
CA LEU A 54 -1.37 7.75 16.47
C LEU A 54 -0.56 7.23 15.28
N ARG A 55 0.63 6.69 15.54
CA ARG A 55 1.43 6.03 14.50
C ARG A 55 1.54 4.54 14.73
N ALA A 56 1.45 3.80 13.64
CA ALA A 56 1.74 2.38 13.61
C ALA A 56 3.16 2.12 14.16
N LEU A 57 3.28 1.24 15.14
CA LEU A 57 4.53 0.69 15.61
C LEU A 57 4.98 -0.36 14.59
N GLU A 58 5.93 0.05 13.76
CA GLU A 58 6.60 -0.80 12.78
C GLU A 58 7.73 -1.60 13.44
N ASP A 59 7.41 -2.33 14.50
CA ASP A 59 8.39 -3.15 15.23
C ASP A 59 8.65 -4.50 14.54
N SER A 60 9.56 -5.30 15.11
CA SER A 60 9.93 -6.59 14.51
C SER A 60 8.73 -7.53 14.37
N ALA A 61 7.80 -7.54 15.34
CA ALA A 61 6.60 -8.37 15.27
C ALA A 61 5.68 -7.94 14.12
N PHE A 62 5.49 -6.63 13.92
CA PHE A 62 4.75 -6.08 12.79
C PHE A 62 5.33 -6.53 11.43
N TRP A 63 6.64 -6.35 11.24
CA TRP A 63 7.29 -6.75 9.99
C TRP A 63 7.27 -8.25 9.76
N ASN A 64 7.50 -9.06 10.80
CA ASN A 64 7.44 -10.51 10.70
C ASN A 64 6.06 -10.99 10.27
N ALA A 65 5.00 -10.48 10.91
CA ALA A 65 3.64 -10.84 10.56
C ALA A 65 3.26 -10.40 9.12
N ARG A 66 3.72 -9.22 8.69
CA ARG A 66 3.52 -8.76 7.30
C ARG A 66 4.25 -9.65 6.28
N CYS A 67 5.48 -10.05 6.57
CA CYS A 67 6.24 -10.96 5.72
C CYS A 67 5.59 -12.35 5.63
N GLN A 68 5.07 -12.89 6.73
CA GLN A 68 4.37 -14.18 6.72
C GLN A 68 3.08 -14.12 5.89
N ALA A 69 2.32 -13.03 6.00
CA ALA A 69 1.13 -12.82 5.17
C ALA A 69 1.49 -12.73 3.68
N GLU A 70 2.51 -11.95 3.32
CA GLU A 70 2.96 -11.84 1.92
C GLU A 70 3.48 -13.19 1.40
N LEU A 71 4.24 -13.94 2.21
CA LEU A 71 4.71 -15.27 1.82
C LEU A 71 3.56 -16.24 1.53
N ALA A 72 2.53 -16.25 2.39
CA ALA A 72 1.34 -17.06 2.18
C ALA A 72 0.61 -16.66 0.89
N ASP A 73 0.46 -15.35 0.65
CA ASP A 73 -0.14 -14.82 -0.59
C ASP A 73 0.68 -15.24 -1.82
N GLN A 74 2.00 -15.21 -1.76
CA GLN A 74 2.88 -15.60 -2.87
C GLN A 74 2.82 -17.10 -3.15
N LEU A 75 2.79 -17.95 -2.10
CA LEU A 75 2.68 -19.40 -2.23
C LEU A 75 1.33 -19.83 -2.82
N ALA A 76 0.27 -19.05 -2.60
CA ALA A 76 -1.06 -19.31 -3.15
C ALA A 76 -1.20 -18.94 -4.65
N LYS A 77 -0.25 -18.20 -5.23
CA LYS A 77 -0.35 -17.75 -6.64
C LYS A 77 -0.10 -18.90 -7.61
N THR A 78 -1.07 -19.15 -8.47
CA THR A 78 -0.95 -20.10 -9.59
C THR A 78 -0.97 -19.38 -10.93
N PRO A 79 -0.04 -19.67 -11.87
CA PRO A 79 -0.04 -19.04 -13.18
C PRO A 79 -1.24 -19.49 -14.02
N ILE A 80 -1.81 -18.56 -14.79
CA ILE A 80 -2.86 -18.87 -15.76
C ILE A 80 -2.18 -19.37 -17.03
N VAL A 81 -2.33 -20.67 -17.34
CA VAL A 81 -1.69 -21.32 -18.51
C VAL A 81 -2.60 -21.43 -19.74
N SER A 82 -3.80 -20.84 -19.68
CA SER A 82 -4.75 -20.79 -20.81
C SER A 82 -4.49 -19.61 -21.74
N GLN A 83 -4.88 -19.72 -23.01
CA GLN A 83 -4.81 -18.61 -23.96
C GLN A 83 -5.70 -17.43 -23.51
N ALA A 84 -5.12 -16.22 -23.52
CA ALA A 84 -5.85 -14.99 -23.25
C ALA A 84 -6.78 -14.62 -24.42
N LYS A 85 -8.04 -14.28 -24.12
CA LYS A 85 -9.01 -13.80 -25.12
C LYS A 85 -8.83 -12.31 -25.45
N ASN A 86 -8.39 -11.52 -24.47
CA ASN A 86 -8.24 -10.08 -24.56
C ASN A 86 -6.85 -9.69 -24.06
N VAL A 87 -6.27 -8.65 -24.67
CA VAL A 87 -4.99 -8.06 -24.26
C VAL A 87 -5.22 -6.58 -23.98
N ILE A 88 -4.87 -6.13 -22.77
CA ILE A 88 -4.93 -4.73 -22.35
C ILE A 88 -3.50 -4.32 -21.98
N VAL A 89 -3.00 -3.27 -22.62
CA VAL A 89 -1.66 -2.73 -22.37
C VAL A 89 -1.80 -1.31 -21.84
N PHE A 90 -1.18 -1.05 -20.69
CA PHE A 90 -1.06 0.28 -20.13
C PHE A 90 0.36 0.78 -20.36
N LEU A 91 0.49 1.91 -21.06
CA LEU A 91 1.77 2.53 -21.36
C LEU A 91 1.82 3.91 -20.69
N GLY A 92 2.76 4.09 -19.77
CA GLY A 92 3.14 5.40 -19.26
C GLY A 92 4.34 5.91 -20.03
N ASP A 93 4.18 7.02 -20.74
CA ASP A 93 5.31 7.70 -21.39
C ASP A 93 6.20 8.37 -20.33
N GLY A 94 7.51 8.18 -20.42
CA GLY A 94 8.48 8.69 -19.45
C GLY A 94 8.35 8.13 -18.02
N THR A 95 7.56 7.07 -17.78
CA THR A 95 7.38 6.49 -16.43
C THR A 95 8.45 5.45 -16.10
N GLY A 96 9.49 5.88 -15.38
CA GLY A 96 10.46 4.98 -14.75
C GLY A 96 10.04 4.53 -13.35
N ILE A 97 10.85 3.66 -12.73
CA ILE A 97 10.65 3.16 -11.35
C ILE A 97 10.52 4.31 -10.35
N ALA A 98 11.34 5.36 -10.48
CA ALA A 98 11.29 6.53 -9.60
C ALA A 98 9.95 7.27 -9.68
N THR A 99 9.39 7.42 -10.89
CA THR A 99 8.09 8.06 -11.10
C THR A 99 6.96 7.26 -10.44
N PHE A 100 7.00 5.93 -10.53
CA PHE A 100 6.02 5.07 -9.84
C PHE A 100 6.10 5.21 -8.31
N THR A 101 7.30 5.22 -7.74
CA THR A 101 7.50 5.42 -6.30
C THR A 101 7.02 6.79 -5.83
N ALA A 102 7.33 7.86 -6.57
CA ALA A 102 6.87 9.21 -6.26
C ALA A 102 5.34 9.32 -6.33
N ALA A 103 4.71 8.70 -7.33
CA ALA A 103 3.26 8.65 -7.46
C ALA A 103 2.61 7.91 -6.28
N ARG A 104 3.21 6.81 -5.82
CA ARG A 104 2.75 6.09 -4.62
C ARG A 104 2.86 6.94 -3.37
N LEU A 105 3.99 7.63 -3.17
CA LEU A 105 4.17 8.50 -2.01
C LEU A 105 3.13 9.64 -2.01
N LEU A 106 2.91 10.27 -3.16
CA LEU A 106 1.88 11.29 -3.31
C LEU A 106 0.48 10.74 -3.02
N LYS A 107 0.16 9.53 -3.50
CA LYS A 107 -1.10 8.86 -3.18
C LYS A 107 -1.24 8.60 -1.68
N GLY A 108 -0.19 8.12 -1.04
CA GLY A 108 -0.16 7.83 0.39
C GLY A 108 -0.27 9.06 1.27
N GLN A 109 0.34 10.18 0.87
CA GLN A 109 0.15 11.47 1.53
C GLN A 109 -1.31 11.93 1.46
N ARG A 110 -1.98 11.72 0.32
CA ARG A 110 -3.39 12.07 0.14
C ARG A 110 -4.34 11.14 0.90
N SER A 111 -3.98 9.87 1.08
CA SER A 111 -4.80 8.88 1.80
C SER A 111 -4.49 8.79 3.31
N GLY A 112 -3.48 9.51 3.79
CA GLY A 112 -3.00 9.44 5.19
C GLY A 112 -2.25 8.14 5.53
N LYS A 113 -1.94 7.31 4.54
CA LYS A 113 -1.20 6.03 4.69
C LYS A 113 0.29 6.15 4.36
N TYR A 114 0.72 7.32 3.89
CA TYR A 114 2.12 7.64 3.61
C TYR A 114 2.83 6.54 2.80
N GLU A 115 3.92 6.00 3.33
CA GLU A 115 4.77 5.01 2.64
C GLU A 115 4.15 3.61 2.61
N LEU A 116 3.15 3.33 3.44
CA LEU A 116 2.45 2.05 3.51
C LEU A 116 1.35 1.90 2.45
N GLU A 117 1.04 2.98 1.72
CA GLU A 117 0.10 2.94 0.60
C GLU A 117 0.65 2.07 -0.54
N GLN A 118 -0.22 1.33 -1.21
CA GLN A 118 0.14 0.54 -2.40
C GLN A 118 -0.56 1.09 -3.64
N SER A 119 0.15 1.10 -4.77
CA SER A 119 -0.44 1.46 -6.06
C SER A 119 -1.13 0.25 -6.70
N ALA A 120 -2.12 0.47 -7.57
CA ALA A 120 -2.80 -0.62 -8.27
C ALA A 120 -1.81 -1.48 -9.10
N TRP A 121 -0.79 -0.83 -9.66
CA TRP A 121 0.29 -1.48 -10.42
C TRP A 121 1.14 -2.44 -9.58
N GLU A 122 1.24 -2.23 -8.27
CA GLU A 122 2.04 -3.08 -7.38
C GLU A 122 1.29 -4.34 -6.94
N ARG A 123 -0.05 -4.37 -7.14
CA ARG A 123 -0.87 -5.54 -6.84
C ARG A 123 -0.84 -6.57 -7.97
N PHE A 124 -0.25 -6.25 -9.12
CA PHE A 124 -0.07 -7.22 -10.19
C PHE A 124 0.82 -8.38 -9.71
N PRO A 125 0.46 -9.64 -10.03
CA PRO A 125 1.15 -10.80 -9.51
C PRO A 125 2.56 -11.00 -10.08
N PHE A 126 2.87 -10.37 -11.22
CA PHE A 126 4.14 -10.50 -11.93
C PHE A 126 4.72 -9.12 -12.25
N SER A 127 6.04 -9.01 -12.11
CA SER A 127 6.83 -7.82 -12.43
C SER A 127 8.10 -8.21 -13.18
N SER A 128 8.53 -7.39 -14.14
CA SER A 128 9.75 -7.60 -14.92
C SER A 128 10.45 -6.28 -15.24
N ILE A 129 11.75 -6.33 -15.51
CA ILE A 129 12.54 -5.17 -15.97
C ILE A 129 12.77 -5.30 -17.48
N ILE A 130 12.58 -4.21 -18.21
CA ILE A 130 12.81 -4.13 -19.65
C ILE A 130 14.06 -3.29 -19.94
N LYS A 131 14.89 -3.72 -20.89
CA LYS A 131 15.99 -2.91 -21.42
C LYS A 131 15.44 -2.06 -22.57
N THR A 132 15.60 -0.73 -22.50
CA THR A 132 15.00 0.22 -23.45
C THR A 132 16.01 0.83 -24.42
N TYR A 133 17.16 0.18 -24.65
CA TYR A 133 18.15 0.69 -25.61
C TYR A 133 17.63 0.58 -27.04
N ASN A 134 18.01 1.53 -27.88
CA ASN A 134 17.69 1.56 -29.31
C ASN A 134 18.97 1.33 -30.12
N THR A 135 18.86 0.74 -31.30
CA THR A 135 19.98 0.46 -32.21
C THR A 135 20.71 1.71 -32.69
N ASN A 136 20.02 2.86 -32.76
CA ASN A 136 20.55 4.10 -33.35
C ASN A 136 20.76 5.24 -32.34
N LEU A 137 20.64 4.98 -31.03
CA LEU A 137 20.85 5.99 -29.99
C LEU A 137 21.99 5.54 -29.08
N PHE A 138 23.23 5.89 -29.46
CA PHE A 138 24.44 5.57 -28.69
C PHE A 138 24.58 6.39 -27.40
N ARG A 139 23.80 7.46 -27.22
CA ARG A 139 23.76 8.26 -25.98
C ARG A 139 22.50 9.12 -26.03
N ILE A 140 21.80 9.27 -24.91
CA ILE A 140 20.88 10.41 -24.71
C ILE A 140 21.73 11.68 -24.61
N HIS A 141 22.22 12.16 -25.74
CA HIS A 141 22.76 13.51 -25.89
C HIS A 141 22.21 14.06 -27.20
N ASN A 142 21.44 15.14 -27.08
CA ASN A 142 20.92 15.88 -28.21
C ASN A 142 22.04 16.80 -28.75
N ASP A 143 22.90 16.25 -29.59
CA ASP A 143 23.74 17.04 -30.49
C ASP A 143 23.34 16.69 -31.92
N SER A 144 22.41 17.47 -32.48
CA SER A 144 22.13 17.47 -33.90
C SER A 144 23.06 18.49 -34.58
N PRO A 145 23.92 18.10 -35.55
CA PRO A 145 24.53 19.09 -36.43
C PRO A 145 23.51 19.44 -37.53
N SER A 146 23.24 20.73 -37.68
CA SER A 146 22.77 21.31 -38.93
C SER A 146 23.79 21.08 -40.05
#